data_AF-A0A1G0KDV3-F1
#
_entry.id   AF-A0A1G0KDV3-F1
#
_cell.length_a   1.000
_cell.length_b   1.000
_cell.length_c   1.000
_cell.angle_alpha   90.00
_cell.angle_beta   90.00
_cell.angle_gamma   90.00
#
_symmetry.space_group_name_H-M   'P 1'
#
loop_
_entity.id
_entity.type
_entity.pdbx_description
1 polymer ?
#
loop_
_entity_poly.entity_id
_entity_poly.type
_entity_poly.pdbx_seq_one_letter_code
_entity_poly.pdbx_strand_id
1 'polypeptide(L)'
;MLSLLSLSQAYAAASPADADLFQSLRGVVAASRNWTHYTGLIVAAGVAFTLYGVLYRFALIPRVLAAFGVLAALSQMISVALPLFGHKVIFLMIYPLALCHLALMYWLLAKGFAEQRETPA
;
A
#
# COMPACT_ATOMS: atom_id res chain seq x y z
N MET A 1 13.19 5.97 5.73
CA MET A 1 12.88 7.24 6.45
C MET A 1 14.04 7.70 7.31
N LEU A 2 14.61 6.82 8.14
CA LEU A 2 15.78 7.16 8.97
C LEU A 2 16.98 7.68 8.16
N SER A 3 17.15 7.25 6.91
CA SER A 3 18.18 7.76 6.00
C SER A 3 18.09 9.27 5.72
N LEU A 4 16.88 9.84 5.61
CA LEU A 4 16.70 11.29 5.44
C LEU A 4 17.07 12.06 6.70
N LEU A 5 16.74 11.51 7.88
CA LEU A 5 17.11 12.09 9.17
C LEU A 5 18.63 12.10 9.34
N SER A 6 19.30 10.97 9.06
CA SER A 6 20.77 10.89 9.11
C SER A 6 21.43 11.86 8.12
N LEU A 7 20.89 11.99 6.90
CA LEU A 7 21.41 12.96 5.93
C LEU A 7 21.23 14.40 6.41
N SER A 8 20.09 14.73 7.03
CA SER A 8 19.84 16.07 7.58
C SER A 8 20.77 16.40 8.73
N GLN A 9 21.04 15.45 9.63
CA GLN A 9 21.96 15.64 10.75
C GLN A 9 23.39 15.83 10.25
N ALA A 10 23.83 15.02 9.27
CA ALA A 10 25.15 15.17 8.65
C ALA A 10 25.29 16.50 7.91
N TYR A 11 24.25 16.96 7.20
CA TYR A 11 24.26 18.26 6.52
C TYR A 11 24.38 19.43 7.50
N ALA A 12 23.70 19.37 8.65
CA ALA A 12 23.76 20.42 9.67
C ALA A 12 25.15 20.57 10.32
N ALA A 13 25.96 19.50 10.31
CA ALA A 13 27.33 19.50 10.83
C ALA A 13 28.40 19.75 9.75
N ALA A 14 28.00 19.87 8.47
CA ALA A 14 28.91 19.96 7.33
C ALA A 14 29.39 21.39 7.04
N SER A 15 30.51 21.51 6.34
CA SER A 15 31.06 22.78 5.88
C SER A 15 30.40 23.22 4.55
N PRO A 16 30.37 24.52 4.21
CA PRO A 16 29.90 24.98 2.90
C PRO A 16 30.63 24.34 1.72
N ALA A 17 31.87 23.86 1.92
CA ALA A 17 32.64 23.14 0.90
C ALA A 17 32.00 21.78 0.51
N ASP A 18 31.15 21.20 1.35
CA ASP A 18 30.51 19.90 1.12
C ASP A 18 29.15 20.01 0.40
N ALA A 19 28.73 21.22 0.00
CA ALA A 19 27.39 21.48 -0.53
C ALA A 19 27.02 20.58 -1.74
N ASP A 20 27.94 20.43 -2.69
CA ASP A 20 27.73 19.61 -3.89
C ASP A 20 27.58 18.11 -3.59
N LEU A 21 28.31 17.62 -2.58
CA LEU A 21 28.20 16.24 -2.09
C LEU A 21 26.79 16.00 -1.53
N PHE A 22 26.32 16.86 -0.65
CA PHE A 22 24.98 16.71 -0.05
C PHE A 22 23.86 16.91 -1.06
N GLN A 23 24.05 17.75 -2.08
CA GLN A 23 23.11 17.90 -3.19
C GLN A 23 22.98 16.59 -4.00
N SER A 24 24.09 15.90 -4.24
CA SER A 24 24.09 14.60 -4.90
C SER A 24 23.45 13.51 -4.03
N LEU A 25 23.79 13.47 -2.73
CA LEU A 25 23.24 12.51 -1.78
C LEU A 25 21.73 12.65 -1.57
N ARG A 26 21.19 13.88 -1.66
CA ARG A 26 19.74 14.12 -1.59
C ARG A 26 18.96 13.29 -2.60
N GLY A 27 19.45 13.19 -3.84
CA GLY A 27 18.81 12.39 -4.89
C GLY A 27 18.78 10.90 -4.55
N VAL A 28 19.90 10.37 -4.08
CA VAL A 28 20.05 8.95 -3.70
C VAL A 28 19.15 8.60 -2.50
N VAL A 29 19.15 9.44 -1.47
CA VAL A 29 18.34 9.21 -0.28
C VAL A 29 16.84 9.35 -0.58
N ALA A 30 16.44 10.32 -1.42
CA ALA A 30 15.06 10.44 -1.89
C ALA A 30 14.62 9.20 -2.69
N ALA A 31 15.49 8.68 -3.56
CA ALA A 31 15.24 7.43 -4.27
C ALA A 31 15.09 6.26 -3.29
N SER A 32 15.95 6.15 -2.27
CA SER A 32 15.86 5.09 -1.25
C SER A 32 14.51 5.07 -0.52
N ARG A 33 13.94 6.25 -0.22
CA ARG A 33 12.58 6.41 0.32
C ARG A 33 11.56 5.82 -0.64
N ASN A 34 11.61 6.21 -1.91
CA ASN A 34 10.61 5.81 -2.89
C ASN A 34 10.65 4.30 -3.11
N TRP A 35 11.84 3.71 -3.20
CA TRP A 35 12.00 2.26 -3.28
C TRP A 35 11.44 1.54 -2.06
N THR A 36 11.75 2.01 -0.86
CA THR A 36 11.17 1.45 0.38
C THR A 36 9.65 1.50 0.36
N HIS A 37 9.08 2.63 -0.08
CA HIS A 37 7.64 2.82 -0.18
C HIS A 37 7.00 1.87 -1.21
N TYR A 38 7.59 1.73 -2.41
CA TYR A 38 7.08 0.82 -3.45
C TYR A 38 7.17 -0.65 -3.03
N THR A 39 8.27 -1.08 -2.41
CA THR A 39 8.38 -2.43 -1.86
C THR A 39 7.29 -2.70 -0.83
N GLY A 40 7.02 -1.74 0.07
CA GLY A 40 5.92 -1.85 1.03
C GLY A 40 4.55 -1.98 0.36
N LEU A 41 4.31 -1.23 -0.71
CA LEU A 41 3.05 -1.32 -1.47
C LEU A 41 2.89 -2.64 -2.23
N ILE A 42 3.97 -3.23 -2.75
CA ILE A 42 3.94 -4.56 -3.39
C ILE A 42 3.58 -5.63 -2.35
N VAL A 43 4.21 -5.60 -1.18
CA VAL A 43 3.88 -6.52 -0.09
C VAL A 43 2.43 -6.34 0.36
N ALA A 44 1.97 -5.09 0.55
CA ALA A 44 0.59 -4.80 0.92
C ALA A 44 -0.42 -5.30 -0.14
N ALA A 45 -0.12 -5.14 -1.43
CA ALA A 45 -0.94 -5.67 -2.51
C ALA A 45 -1.00 -7.21 -2.50
N GLY A 46 0.12 -7.88 -2.21
CA GLY A 46 0.16 -9.35 -2.05
C GLY A 46 -0.67 -9.84 -0.87
N VAL A 47 -0.60 -9.14 0.27
CA VAL A 47 -1.44 -9.42 1.45
C VAL A 47 -2.91 -9.24 1.12
N ALA A 48 -3.28 -8.13 0.46
CA ALA A 48 -4.66 -7.88 0.05
C ALA A 48 -5.17 -8.92 -0.95
N PHE A 49 -4.35 -9.32 -1.93
CA PHE A 49 -4.68 -10.39 -2.87
C PHE A 49 -4.96 -11.70 -2.15
N THR A 50 -4.12 -12.06 -1.17
CA THR A 50 -4.29 -13.27 -0.36
C THR A 50 -5.57 -13.20 0.47
N LEU A 51 -5.81 -12.06 1.13
CA LEU A 51 -7.02 -11.80 1.92
C LEU A 51 -8.29 -11.99 1.07
N TYR A 52 -8.42 -11.28 -0.05
CA TYR A 52 -9.60 -11.39 -0.91
C TYR A 52 -9.72 -12.77 -1.57
N GLY A 53 -8.60 -13.46 -1.86
CA GLY A 53 -8.59 -14.84 -2.33
C GLY A 53 -9.18 -15.81 -1.32
N VAL A 54 -8.80 -15.70 -0.05
CA VAL A 54 -9.36 -16.49 1.06
C VAL A 54 -10.84 -16.16 1.23
N LEU A 55 -11.21 -14.88 1.28
CA LEU A 55 -12.60 -14.45 1.41
C LEU A 55 -13.49 -14.96 0.26
N TYR A 56 -12.95 -15.02 -0.95
CA TYR A 56 -13.62 -15.61 -2.12
C TYR A 56 -13.78 -17.13 -1.99
N ARG A 57 -12.72 -17.83 -1.56
CA ARG A 57 -12.69 -19.30 -1.46
C ARG A 57 -13.65 -19.86 -0.41
N PHE A 58 -13.75 -19.18 0.74
CA PHE A 58 -14.62 -19.59 1.84
C PHE A 58 -16.01 -18.93 1.79
N ALA A 59 -16.26 -18.08 0.77
CA ALA A 59 -17.51 -17.34 0.64
C ALA A 59 -17.91 -16.57 1.93
N LEU A 60 -16.91 -16.04 2.64
CA LEU A 60 -17.09 -15.32 3.91
C LEU A 60 -17.82 -13.99 3.71
N ILE A 61 -17.70 -13.40 2.51
CA ILE A 61 -18.36 -12.18 2.07
C ILE A 61 -19.06 -12.45 0.73
N PRO A 62 -19.90 -11.52 0.21
CA PRO A 62 -20.51 -11.66 -1.11
C PRO A 62 -19.43 -11.91 -2.18
N ARG A 63 -19.59 -12.98 -2.96
CA ARG A 63 -18.56 -13.44 -3.92
C ARG A 63 -18.17 -12.36 -4.93
N VAL A 64 -19.12 -11.49 -5.29
CA VAL A 64 -18.90 -10.32 -6.16
C VAL A 64 -17.89 -9.35 -5.55
N LEU A 65 -18.03 -9.03 -4.26
CA LEU A 65 -17.12 -8.12 -3.55
C LEU A 65 -15.73 -8.75 -3.42
N ALA A 66 -15.65 -10.04 -3.12
CA ALA A 66 -14.38 -10.74 -3.04
C ALA A 66 -13.67 -10.82 -4.39
N ALA A 67 -14.38 -11.13 -5.47
CA ALA A 67 -13.81 -11.15 -6.82
C ALA A 67 -13.32 -9.76 -7.27
N PHE A 68 -14.10 -8.71 -6.99
CA PHE A 68 -13.69 -7.33 -7.25
C PHE A 68 -12.45 -6.95 -6.43
N GLY A 69 -12.36 -7.38 -5.17
CA GLY A 69 -11.17 -7.21 -4.33
C GLY A 69 -9.91 -7.87 -4.90
N VAL A 70 -10.02 -9.08 -5.44
CA VAL A 70 -8.90 -9.77 -6.11
C VAL A 70 -8.44 -8.99 -7.35
N LEU A 71 -9.37 -8.55 -8.21
CA LEU A 71 -9.05 -7.77 -9.41
C LEU A 71 -8.42 -6.42 -9.05
N ALA A 72 -8.93 -5.76 -8.01
CA ALA A 72 -8.39 -4.51 -7.51
C ALA A 72 -6.96 -4.67 -6.96
N ALA A 73 -6.68 -5.77 -6.24
CA ALA A 73 -5.35 -6.06 -5.71
C ALA A 73 -4.35 -6.33 -6.85
N LEU A 74 -4.77 -7.05 -7.89
CA LEU A 74 -3.97 -7.26 -9.11
C LEU A 74 -3.69 -5.95 -9.84
N SER A 75 -4.71 -5.10 -10.00
CA SER A 75 -4.57 -3.77 -10.61
C SER A 75 -3.55 -2.91 -9.85
N GLN A 76 -3.64 -2.87 -8.51
CA GLN A 76 -2.65 -2.18 -7.70
C GLN A 76 -1.26 -2.79 -7.90
N MET A 77 -1.12 -4.11 -7.83
CA MET A 77 0.18 -4.79 -8.00
C MET A 77 0.87 -4.40 -9.30
N ILE A 78 0.12 -4.35 -10.41
CA ILE A 78 0.64 -3.89 -11.70
C ILE A 78 1.11 -2.43 -11.60
N SER A 79 0.26 -1.54 -11.05
CA SER A 79 0.57 -0.11 -10.93
C SER A 79 1.83 0.19 -10.10
N VAL A 80 2.07 -0.56 -9.01
CA VAL A 80 3.28 -0.40 -8.20
C VAL A 80 4.50 -1.16 -8.72
N ALA A 81 4.32 -2.06 -9.69
CA ALA A 81 5.43 -2.67 -10.40
C ALA A 81 5.98 -1.77 -11.51
N LEU A 82 5.19 -0.84 -12.07
CA LEU A 82 5.63 0.10 -13.13
C LEU A 82 6.94 0.85 -12.81
N PRO A 83 7.17 1.36 -11.58
CA PRO A 83 8.44 1.99 -11.20
C PRO A 83 9.68 1.13 -11.38
N LEU A 84 9.57 -0.20 -11.31
CA LEU A 84 10.69 -1.12 -11.58
C LEU A 84 11.17 -1.02 -13.04
N PHE A 85 10.29 -0.60 -13.94
CA PHE A 85 10.56 -0.42 -15.36
C PHE A 85 10.78 1.06 -15.74
N GLY A 86 11.01 1.94 -14.76
CA GLY A 86 11.21 3.37 -15.00
C GLY A 86 9.93 4.16 -15.31
N HIS A 87 8.76 3.57 -15.09
CA HIS A 87 7.47 4.22 -15.32
C HIS A 87 6.91 4.83 -14.02
N LYS A 88 6.02 5.82 -14.14
CA LYS A 88 5.34 6.41 -12.98
C LYS A 88 4.22 5.50 -12.49
N VAL A 89 3.96 5.54 -11.17
CA VAL A 89 2.80 4.87 -10.57
C VAL A 89 1.51 5.48 -11.11
N ILE A 90 0.56 4.63 -11.50
CA ILE A 90 -0.77 5.04 -11.95
C ILE A 90 -1.72 4.97 -10.75
N PHE A 91 -1.90 6.11 -10.06
CA PHE A 91 -2.75 6.17 -8.86
C PHE A 91 -4.20 5.73 -9.14
N LEU A 92 -4.71 5.95 -10.34
CA LEU A 92 -6.05 5.52 -10.76
C LEU A 92 -6.27 4.00 -10.57
N MET A 93 -5.21 3.20 -10.76
CA MET A 93 -5.26 1.74 -10.62
C MET A 93 -5.21 1.25 -9.17
N ILE A 94 -4.96 2.15 -8.21
CA ILE A 94 -4.89 1.85 -6.77
C ILE A 94 -6.25 2.13 -6.10
N TYR A 95 -7.00 3.13 -6.59
CA TYR A 95 -8.31 3.51 -6.04
C TYR A 95 -9.32 2.37 -5.89
N PRO A 96 -9.45 1.42 -6.84
CA PRO A 96 -10.39 0.31 -6.71
C PRO A 96 -10.16 -0.49 -5.42
N LEU A 97 -8.90 -0.70 -5.02
CA LEU A 97 -8.61 -1.48 -3.82
C LEU A 97 -8.98 -0.73 -2.55
N ALA A 98 -8.83 0.59 -2.53
CA ALA A 98 -9.29 1.42 -1.42
C ALA A 98 -10.82 1.34 -1.27
N LEU A 99 -11.56 1.41 -2.39
CA LEU A 99 -13.02 1.25 -2.39
C LEU A 99 -13.44 -0.14 -1.91
N CYS A 100 -12.73 -1.21 -2.32
CA CYS A 100 -12.97 -2.56 -1.83
C CYS A 100 -12.84 -2.65 -0.31
N HIS A 101 -11.79 -2.07 0.26
CA HIS A 101 -11.58 -2.09 1.71
C HIS A 101 -12.68 -1.34 2.46
N LEU A 102 -13.14 -0.19 1.94
CA LEU A 102 -14.25 0.54 2.55
C LEU A 102 -15.56 -0.27 2.49
N ALA A 103 -15.84 -0.90 1.35
CA ALA A 103 -17.01 -1.76 1.20
C ALA A 103 -16.93 -3.00 2.12
N LEU A 104 -15.75 -3.62 2.24
CA LEU A 104 -15.50 -4.72 3.18
C LEU A 104 -15.73 -4.28 4.62
N MET A 105 -15.19 -3.12 5.01
CA MET A 105 -15.37 -2.56 6.35
C MET A 105 -16.84 -2.32 6.66
N TYR A 106 -17.58 -1.68 5.74
CA TYR A 106 -19.02 -1.46 5.87
C TYR A 106 -19.78 -2.79 6.02
N TRP A 107 -19.45 -3.78 5.20
CA TRP A 107 -20.11 -5.09 5.23
C TRP A 107 -19.87 -5.83 6.56
N LEU A 108 -18.61 -5.84 7.04
CA LEU A 108 -18.24 -6.44 8.31
C LEU A 108 -18.91 -5.73 9.48
N LEU A 109 -19.02 -4.40 9.42
CA LEU A 109 -19.71 -3.62 10.44
C LEU A 109 -21.20 -3.99 10.49
N ALA A 110 -21.87 -4.04 9.34
CA ALA A 110 -23.29 -4.40 9.25
C ALA A 110 -23.57 -5.82 9.76
N LYS A 111 -22.75 -6.81 9.36
CA LYS A 111 -22.93 -8.21 9.75
C LYS A 111 -22.49 -8.50 11.19
N GLY A 112 -21.37 -7.93 11.64
CA GLY A 112 -20.84 -8.15 12.99
C GLY A 112 -21.81 -7.72 14.09
N PHE A 113 -22.61 -6.67 13.85
CA PHE A 113 -23.69 -6.26 14.75
C PHE A 113 -25.01 -7.02 14.58
N ALA A 114 -25.15 -7.82 13.52
CA ALA A 114 -26.30 -8.71 13.36
C ALA A 114 -26.14 -9.96 14.24
N GLU A 115 -24.92 -10.53 14.29
CA GLU A 115 -24.61 -11.71 15.11
C GLU A 115 -24.91 -11.50 16.61
N GLN A 116 -24.63 -10.30 17.17
CA GLN A 116 -24.94 -9.99 18.57
C GLN A 116 -26.44 -9.86 18.87
N ARG A 117 -27.28 -9.70 17.86
CA ARG A 117 -28.74 -9.63 18.03
C ARG A 117 -29.39 -11.01 18.02
N GLU A 118 -28.68 -12.04 17.60
CA GLU A 118 -29.16 -13.43 17.56
C GLU A 118 -28.75 -14.25 18.81
N THR A 119 -28.61 -13.60 19.98
CA THR A 119 -28.70 -14.32 21.26
C THR A 119 -30.11 -14.17 21.87
N PRO A 120 -31.10 -14.99 21.46
CA PRO A 120 -32.26 -15.25 22.28
C PRO A 120 -32.07 -16.55 23.09
N ALA A 121 -32.41 -16.43 24.38
CA ALA A 121 -32.56 -17.44 25.44
C ALA A 121 -31.29 -17.94 26.14
#